data_AF-A0A892ZLI1-F1
#
_entry.id   AF-A0A892ZLI1-F1
#
_cell.length_a   1.000
_cell.length_b   1.000
_cell.length_c   1.000
_cell.angle_alpha   90.00
_cell.angle_beta   90.00
_cell.angle_gamma   90.00
#
_symmetry.space_group_name_H-M   'P 1'
#
loop_
_entity.id
_entity.type
_entity.pdbx_description
1 polymer ?
#
loop_
_entity_poly.entity_id
_entity_poly.type
_entity_poly.pdbx_seq_one_letter_code
_entity_poly.pdbx_strand_id
1 'polypeptide(L)'
;MATAMPLMAAPATPTTQAVAAPIWIDVRTPAEYAQGHLPGAINIPLNEIEARIGSVAADKNTPLMLYCRSGNRSGQAQKILQNKGYTQVENKGAYQDLRR
;
A
#
# COMPACT_ATOMS: atom_id res chain seq x y z
N MET A 1 -47.39 10.62 4.49
CA MET A 1 -46.16 11.40 4.74
C MET A 1 -45.45 10.78 5.94
N ALA A 2 -44.59 9.79 5.72
CA ALA A 2 -43.70 9.24 6.75
C ALA A 2 -42.41 8.81 6.05
N THR A 3 -41.47 9.75 6.04
CA THR A 3 -40.10 9.60 5.56
C THR A 3 -39.33 8.76 6.56
N ALA A 4 -38.82 7.60 6.15
CA ALA A 4 -37.71 6.95 6.82
C ALA A 4 -37.02 6.00 5.84
N MET A 5 -36.02 6.53 5.13
CA MET A 5 -34.99 5.72 4.50
C MET A 5 -34.08 5.17 5.62
N PRO A 6 -33.87 3.86 5.75
CA PRO A 6 -32.78 3.36 6.59
C PRO A 6 -31.44 3.62 5.89
N LEU A 7 -30.71 4.57 6.47
CA LEU A 7 -29.34 4.94 6.13
C LEU A 7 -28.38 3.82 6.56
N MET A 8 -27.60 3.34 5.58
CA MET A 8 -26.23 2.83 5.72
C MET A 8 -26.02 1.52 6.49
N ALA A 9 -26.09 0.43 5.74
CA ALA A 9 -25.28 -0.75 5.97
C ALA A 9 -23.81 -0.45 5.61
N ALA A 10 -22.92 -0.55 6.59
CA ALA A 10 -21.65 -1.29 6.54
C ALA A 10 -20.69 -0.77 7.63
N PRO A 11 -20.34 -1.56 8.66
CA PRO A 11 -19.10 -1.33 9.37
C PRO A 11 -17.96 -1.69 8.41
N ALA A 12 -17.38 -0.71 7.74
CA ALA A 12 -16.12 -0.90 7.02
C ALA A 12 -14.98 -1.07 8.03
N THR A 13 -14.89 -2.25 8.63
CA THR A 13 -13.66 -2.73 9.24
C THR A 13 -13.05 -3.75 8.28
N PRO A 14 -12.12 -3.37 7.39
CA PRO A 14 -11.10 -4.29 6.99
C PRO A 14 -9.99 -4.15 8.05
N THR A 15 -9.98 -5.07 9.01
CA THR A 15 -9.01 -6.16 8.92
C THR A 15 -7.67 -5.76 9.54
N THR A 16 -7.60 -5.87 10.87
CA THR A 16 -6.35 -6.24 11.55
C THR A 16 -6.16 -7.75 11.27
N GLN A 17 -5.51 -8.12 10.16
CA GLN A 17 -5.20 -9.54 9.89
C GLN A 17 -3.69 -9.79 9.88
N ALA A 18 -3.31 -10.67 10.81
CA ALA A 18 -2.10 -11.49 10.84
C ALA A 18 -0.76 -10.76 11.06
N VAL A 19 -0.08 -11.26 12.09
CA VAL A 19 1.13 -10.75 12.74
C VAL A 19 2.38 -11.06 11.89
N ALA A 20 2.36 -10.71 10.60
CA ALA A 20 3.54 -10.63 9.76
C ALA A 20 3.97 -9.16 9.69
N ALA A 21 5.26 -8.89 9.89
CA ALA A 21 5.77 -7.51 9.91
C ALA A 21 5.37 -6.78 8.62
N PRO A 22 4.76 -5.58 8.71
CA PRO A 22 4.35 -4.86 7.52
C PRO A 22 5.58 -4.46 6.71
N ILE A 23 5.57 -4.84 5.43
CA ILE A 23 6.65 -4.53 4.51
C ILE A 23 6.38 -3.16 3.91
N TRP A 24 7.28 -2.23 4.20
CA TRP A 24 7.26 -0.91 3.60
C TRP A 24 7.83 -0.98 2.20
N ILE A 25 7.09 -0.46 1.21
CA ILE A 25 7.51 -0.45 -0.18
C ILE A 25 7.50 0.98 -0.71
N ASP A 26 8.65 1.39 -1.20
CA ASP A 26 8.86 2.70 -1.81
C ASP A 26 8.72 2.60 -3.33
N VAL A 27 7.67 3.21 -3.88
CA VAL A 27 7.42 3.19 -5.34
C VAL A 27 8.12 4.31 -6.11
N ARG A 28 9.08 5.00 -5.49
CA ARG A 28 9.92 6.03 -6.12
C ARG A 28 11.08 5.38 -6.87
N THR A 29 11.86 6.21 -7.55
CA THR A 29 13.08 5.77 -8.23
C THR A 29 14.16 5.37 -7.21
N PRO A 30 15.07 4.44 -7.57
CA PRO A 30 16.18 4.06 -6.69
C PRO A 30 17.10 5.25 -6.36
N ALA A 31 17.20 6.24 -7.26
CA ALA A 31 17.93 7.48 -7.00
C ALA A 31 17.29 8.30 -5.85
N GLU A 32 15.95 8.45 -5.82
CA GLU A 32 15.24 9.10 -4.72
C GLU A 32 15.36 8.30 -3.41
N TYR A 33 15.31 6.97 -3.49
CA TYR A 33 15.47 6.10 -2.33
C TYR A 33 16.89 6.20 -1.73
N ALA A 34 17.92 6.27 -2.57
CA ALA A 34 19.31 6.46 -2.13
C ALA A 34 19.54 7.82 -1.46
N GLN A 35 18.79 8.86 -1.84
CA GLN A 35 18.82 10.18 -1.19
C GLN A 35 18.16 10.19 0.19
N GLY A 36 17.23 9.27 0.45
CA GLY A 36 16.55 9.17 1.74
C GLY A 36 15.25 8.37 1.66
N HIS A 37 15.12 7.37 2.52
CA HIS A 37 13.99 6.47 2.59
C HIS A 37 13.61 6.15 4.03
N LEU A 38 12.45 5.52 4.23
CA LEU A 38 12.05 5.01 5.53
C LEU A 38 12.90 3.78 5.91
N PRO A 39 13.41 3.69 7.14
CA PRO A 39 14.21 2.54 7.57
C PRO A 39 13.39 1.25 7.46
N GLY A 40 13.93 0.26 6.74
CA GLY A 40 13.24 -1.01 6.47
C GLY A 40 12.29 -1.00 5.27
N ALA A 41 12.18 0.13 4.54
CA ALA A 41 11.45 0.16 3.28
C ALA A 41 12.25 -0.48 2.14
N ILE A 42 11.59 -1.23 1.28
CA ILE A 42 12.16 -1.83 0.07
C ILE A 42 11.81 -0.93 -1.12
N ASN A 43 12.81 -0.50 -1.89
CA ASN A 43 12.53 0.25 -3.11
C ASN A 43 12.06 -0.68 -4.22
N ILE A 44 10.85 -0.42 -4.71
CA ILE A 44 10.29 -1.11 -5.86
C ILE A 44 9.55 -0.09 -6.71
N PRO A 45 10.16 0.42 -7.78
CA PRO A 45 9.52 1.44 -8.61
C PRO A 45 8.25 0.88 -9.26
N LEU A 46 7.26 1.75 -9.50
CA LEU A 46 5.92 1.37 -9.98
C LEU A 46 5.94 0.46 -11.22
N ASN A 47 6.88 0.68 -12.13
CA ASN A 47 7.07 -0.13 -13.34
C ASN A 47 7.54 -1.57 -13.03
N GLU A 48 8.30 -1.77 -11.96
CA GLU A 48 8.79 -3.09 -11.56
C GLU A 48 7.92 -3.73 -10.47
N ILE A 49 6.98 -3.01 -9.86
CA ILE A 49 6.22 -3.51 -8.71
C ILE A 49 5.45 -4.80 -9.02
N GLU A 50 4.85 -4.85 -10.20
CA GLU A 50 4.16 -6.00 -10.74
C GLU A 50 5.03 -7.27 -10.73
N ALA A 51 6.32 -7.15 -11.04
CA ALA A 51 7.26 -8.27 -11.17
C ALA A 51 8.03 -8.56 -9.88
N ARG A 52 8.46 -7.52 -9.16
CA ARG A 52 9.27 -7.62 -7.94
C ARG A 52 8.45 -7.98 -6.70
N ILE A 53 7.17 -7.63 -6.66
CA ILE A 53 6.34 -7.89 -5.48
C ILE A 53 6.28 -9.37 -5.14
N GLY A 54 6.29 -10.27 -6.14
CA GLY A 54 6.28 -11.71 -5.90
C GLY A 54 7.55 -12.21 -5.22
N SER A 55 8.69 -11.54 -5.41
CA SER A 55 9.95 -11.86 -4.73
C SER A 55 10.01 -11.31 -3.30
N VAL A 56 9.29 -10.23 -3.02
CA VAL A 56 9.29 -9.55 -1.71
C VAL A 56 8.18 -10.09 -0.81
N ALA A 57 6.98 -10.25 -1.35
CA ALA A 57 5.81 -10.81 -0.72
C ALA A 57 5.31 -11.96 -1.58
N ALA A 58 5.90 -13.14 -1.37
CA ALA A 58 5.40 -14.39 -1.93
C ALA A 58 3.99 -14.70 -1.39
N ASP A 59 3.76 -14.38 -0.12
CA ASP A 59 2.46 -14.47 0.53
C ASP A 59 1.57 -13.27 0.17
N LYS A 60 0.43 -13.57 -0.45
CA LYS A 60 -0.58 -12.57 -0.83
C LYS A 60 -1.30 -11.93 0.37
N ASN A 61 -1.17 -12.55 1.55
CA ASN A 61 -1.68 -12.07 2.82
C ASN A 61 -0.70 -11.17 3.58
N THR A 62 0.52 -10.95 3.06
CA THR A 62 1.48 -10.08 3.73
C THR A 62 1.01 -8.63 3.68
N PRO A 63 0.98 -7.92 4.81
CA PRO A 63 0.65 -6.50 4.85
C PRO A 63 1.72 -5.68 4.13
N LEU A 64 1.32 -5.05 3.04
CA LEU A 64 2.15 -4.26 2.14
C LEU A 64 1.81 -2.79 2.28
N MET A 65 2.72 -2.04 2.88
CA MET A 65 2.59 -0.59 3.10
C MET A 65 3.31 0.15 1.98
N LEU A 66 2.55 0.58 0.98
CA LEU A 66 3.05 1.32 -0.16
C LEU A 66 3.09 2.81 0.16
N TYR A 67 4.18 3.48 -0.16
CA TYR A 67 4.24 4.94 -0.13
C TYR A 67 5.03 5.50 -1.31
N CYS A 68 4.73 6.74 -1.66
CA CYS A 68 5.34 7.45 -2.78
C CYS A 68 5.79 8.85 -2.33
N ARG A 69 6.39 9.66 -3.20
CA ARG A 69 6.66 11.08 -2.92
C ARG A 69 5.38 11.89 -2.61
N SER A 70 4.26 11.56 -3.25
CA SER A 70 3.01 12.36 -3.23
C SER A 70 1.71 11.55 -3.16
N GLY A 71 1.75 10.23 -2.95
CA GLY A 71 0.55 9.38 -2.86
C GLY A 71 -0.10 8.91 -4.17
N ASN A 72 0.14 9.59 -5.31
CA ASN A 72 -0.48 9.21 -6.60
C ASN A 72 0.03 7.87 -7.17
N ARG A 73 1.36 7.65 -7.18
CA ARG A 73 1.92 6.41 -7.72
C ARG A 73 1.65 5.21 -6.80
N SER A 74 1.61 5.42 -5.48
CA SER A 74 1.29 4.37 -4.52
C SER A 74 -0.16 3.89 -4.66
N GLY A 75 -1.09 4.76 -5.06
CA GLY A 75 -2.46 4.36 -5.38
C GLY A 75 -2.55 3.50 -6.65
N GLN A 76 -1.74 3.78 -7.66
CA GLN A 76 -1.66 2.93 -8.87
C GLN A 76 -1.05 1.57 -8.54
N ALA A 77 0.05 1.56 -7.80
CA ALA A 77 0.68 0.35 -7.30
C ALA A 77 -0.31 -0.51 -6.49
N GLN A 78 -1.09 0.10 -5.59
CA GLN A 78 -2.09 -0.60 -4.80
C GLN A 78 -3.10 -1.33 -5.70
N LYS A 79 -3.64 -0.66 -6.72
CA LYS A 79 -4.59 -1.26 -7.66
C LYS A 79 -3.99 -2.43 -8.42
N ILE A 80 -2.73 -2.30 -8.88
CA ILE A 80 -2.01 -3.39 -9.57
C ILE A 80 -1.88 -4.61 -8.66
N LEU A 81 -1.50 -4.40 -7.40
CA LEU A 81 -1.33 -5.48 -6.44
C LEU A 81 -2.67 -6.13 -6.06
N GLN A 82 -3.71 -5.33 -5.85
CA GLN A 82 -5.07 -5.86 -5.61
C GLN A 82 -5.55 -6.70 -6.80
N ASN A 83 -5.28 -6.27 -8.05
CA ASN A 83 -5.59 -7.05 -9.25
C ASN A 83 -4.80 -8.37 -9.34
N LYS A 84 -3.59 -8.44 -8.78
CA LYS A 84 -2.82 -9.71 -8.66
C LYS A 84 -3.32 -10.64 -7.54
N GLY A 85 -4.27 -10.16 -6.74
CA GLY A 85 -4.86 -10.89 -5.62
C GLY A 85 -4.15 -10.70 -4.29
N TYR A 86 -3.35 -9.64 -4.14
CA TYR A 86 -2.88 -9.22 -2.82
C TYR A 86 -4.05 -8.64 -2.03
N THR A 87 -4.34 -9.23 -0.88
CA THR A 87 -5.49 -8.86 -0.05
C THR A 87 -5.15 -7.74 0.92
N GLN A 88 -3.88 -7.66 1.33
CA GLN A 88 -3.40 -6.73 2.35
C GLN A 88 -2.46 -5.67 1.76
N VAL A 89 -3.02 -4.77 0.96
CA VAL A 89 -2.25 -3.67 0.35
C VAL A 89 -2.81 -2.33 0.80
N GLU A 90 -1.99 -1.55 1.47
CA GLU A 90 -2.37 -0.26 2.03
C GLU A 90 -1.47 0.85 1.48
N ASN A 91 -2.09 1.90 0.94
CA ASN A 91 -1.39 3.11 0.55
C ASN A 91 -1.26 4.05 1.76
N LYS A 92 -0.05 4.19 2.28
CA LYS A 92 0.30 5.10 3.39
C LYS A 92 0.55 6.55 2.94
N GLY A 93 0.37 6.85 1.65
CA GLY A 93 0.37 8.22 1.12
C GLY A 93 1.75 8.73 0.71
N ALA A 94 2.06 9.96 1.10
CA ALA A 94 3.28 10.66 0.72
C ALA A 94 4.40 10.44 1.75
N TYR A 95 5.63 10.23 1.28
CA TYR A 95 6.85 10.19 2.08
C TYR A 95 7.01 11.46 2.92
N GLN A 96 6.54 12.60 2.41
CA GLN A 96 6.55 13.87 3.12
C GLN A 96 5.62 13.87 4.35
N ASP A 97 4.47 13.20 4.26
CA ASP A 97 3.56 13.03 5.41
C ASP A 97 4.10 12.02 6.42
N LEU A 98 4.82 11.00 5.96
CA LEU A 98 5.45 9.99 6.83
C LEU A 98 6.71 10.48 7.54
N ARG A 99 7.30 11.59 7.09
CA ARG A 99 8.51 12.19 7.67
C ARG A 99 8.21 13.33 8.65
N ARG A 100 6.94 13.53 9.00
CA ARG A 100 6.44 14.68 9.77
C ARG A 100 6.36 14.38 11.27
#